data_AF-Q110H4-F1
#
_entry.id   AF-Q110H4-F1
#
_cell.length_a   1.000
_cell.length_b   1.000
_cell.length_c   1.000
_cell.angle_alpha   90.00
_cell.angle_beta   90.00
_cell.angle_gamma   90.00
#
_symmetry.space_group_name_H-M   'P 1'
#
loop_
_entity.id
_entity.type
_entity.pdbx_description
1 polymer ?
#
loop_
_entity_poly.entity_id
_entity_poly.type
_entity_poly.pdbx_seq_one_letter_code
_entity_poly.pdbx_strand_id
1 'polypeptide(L)'
;MSIWKREWLWLYAFLEPETGQTYWWILPQVRTYLFSTLLQDFANHFEIGAKKLVILVLYRARWHTSDRLEVPDGIDLFPLPPYSPEL
;
A
#
# COMPACT_ATOMS: atom_id res chain seq x y z
N MET A 1 -20.37 -21.57 -25.74
CA MET A 1 -20.61 -21.07 -24.36
C MET A 1 -19.49 -20.10 -24.05
N SER A 2 -19.72 -18.79 -24.20
CA SER A 2 -18.70 -17.77 -23.92
C SER A 2 -18.65 -17.54 -22.40
N ILE A 3 -17.51 -17.88 -21.80
CA ILE A 3 -17.21 -17.57 -20.40
C ILE A 3 -16.85 -16.08 -20.38
N TRP A 4 -17.68 -15.26 -19.73
CA TRP A 4 -17.37 -13.85 -19.52
C TRP A 4 -16.07 -13.74 -18.72
N LYS A 5 -14.99 -13.32 -19.39
CA LYS A 5 -13.73 -12.99 -18.74
C LYS A 5 -13.85 -11.57 -18.22
N ARG A 6 -13.91 -11.42 -16.90
CA ARG A 6 -13.84 -10.09 -16.28
C ARG A 6 -12.37 -9.67 -16.27
N GLU A 7 -12.09 -8.51 -16.84
CA GLU A 7 -10.79 -7.87 -16.75
C GLU A 7 -10.87 -6.77 -15.68
N TRP A 8 -9.91 -6.76 -14.78
CA TRP A 8 -9.82 -5.79 -13.70
C TRP A 8 -8.38 -5.34 -13.51
N LEU A 9 -8.24 -4.09 -13.08
CA LEU A 9 -7.00 -3.55 -12.58
C LEU A 9 -7.20 -3.18 -11.11
N TRP A 10 -6.11 -3.17 -10.37
CA TRP A 10 -6.07 -2.83 -8.95
C TRP A 10 -5.39 -1.49 -8.78
N LEU A 11 -6.07 -0.57 -8.10
CA LEU A 11 -5.48 0.68 -7.65
C LEU A 11 -4.85 0.46 -6.28
N TYR A 12 -3.57 0.78 -6.18
CA TYR A 12 -2.87 0.92 -4.90
C TYR A 12 -2.65 2.40 -4.71
N ALA A 13 -3.16 2.97 -3.61
CA ALA A 13 -3.07 4.40 -3.38
C ALA A 13 -2.74 4.69 -1.92
N PHE A 14 -1.90 5.69 -1.74
CA PHE A 14 -1.65 6.36 -0.47
C PHE A 14 -2.21 7.77 -0.56
N LEU A 15 -2.76 8.24 0.55
CA LEU A 15 -3.34 9.57 0.71
C LEU A 15 -2.77 10.15 2.01
N GLU A 16 -2.24 11.36 1.94
CA GLU A 16 -1.92 12.15 3.11
C GLU A 16 -3.20 12.92 3.53
N PRO A 17 -3.76 12.67 4.73
CA PRO A 17 -5.11 13.15 5.06
C PRO A 17 -5.27 14.67 5.16
N GLU A 18 -4.26 15.41 5.58
CA GLU A 18 -4.40 16.84 5.85
C GLU A 18 -4.36 17.67 4.56
N THR A 19 -3.47 17.35 3.63
CA THR A 19 -3.28 18.08 2.37
C THR A 19 -4.00 17.43 1.19
N GLY A 20 -4.38 16.16 1.30
CA GLY A 20 -4.96 15.39 0.21
C GLY A 20 -3.94 14.96 -0.85
N GLN A 21 -2.63 15.09 -0.59
CA GLN A 21 -1.61 14.60 -1.50
C GLN A 21 -1.73 13.08 -1.68
N THR A 22 -1.77 12.63 -2.93
CA THR A 22 -1.91 11.21 -3.28
C THR A 22 -0.71 10.69 -4.04
N TYR A 23 -0.43 9.41 -3.86
CA TYR A 23 0.58 8.67 -4.62
C TYR A 23 0.05 7.26 -4.88
N TRP A 24 0.05 6.81 -6.14
CA TRP A 24 -0.70 5.62 -6.52
C TRP A 24 -0.19 4.93 -7.78
N TRP A 25 -0.40 3.62 -7.85
CA TRP A 25 -0.11 2.76 -9.01
C TRP A 25 -1.36 1.98 -9.42
N ILE A 26 -1.49 1.72 -10.73
CA ILE A 26 -2.50 0.81 -11.28
C ILE A 26 -1.77 -0.46 -11.75
N LEU A 27 -2.14 -1.61 -11.18
CA LEU A 27 -1.47 -2.88 -11.43
C LEU A 27 -2.47 -3.99 -11.79
N PRO A 28 -2.08 -4.99 -12.60
CA PRO A 28 -2.98 -6.08 -12.97
C PRO A 28 -3.22 -7.10 -11.84
N GLN A 29 -2.48 -7.02 -10.72
CA GLN A 29 -2.47 -8.07 -9.68
C GLN A 29 -2.31 -7.50 -8.27
N VAL A 30 -2.82 -8.26 -7.28
CA VAL A 30 -2.57 -8.04 -5.85
C VAL A 30 -1.55 -9.02 -5.31
N ARG A 31 -0.34 -8.55 -4.98
CA ARG A 31 0.75 -9.40 -4.47
C ARG A 31 1.65 -8.66 -3.48
N THR A 32 2.17 -9.39 -2.50
CA THR A 32 3.10 -8.84 -1.49
C THR A 32 4.32 -8.17 -2.12
N TYR A 33 4.98 -8.80 -3.11
CA TYR A 33 6.17 -8.18 -3.71
C TYR A 33 5.86 -6.88 -4.45
N LEU A 34 4.68 -6.78 -5.08
CA LEU A 34 4.24 -5.54 -5.74
C LEU A 34 4.01 -4.43 -4.71
N PHE A 35 3.46 -4.78 -3.54
CA PHE A 35 3.31 -3.83 -2.45
C PHE A 35 4.65 -3.39 -1.88
N SER A 36 5.62 -4.29 -1.68
CA SER A 36 6.99 -3.92 -1.30
C SER A 36 7.65 -3.00 -2.32
N THR A 37 7.51 -3.30 -3.62
CA THR A 37 8.05 -2.44 -4.69
C THR A 37 7.42 -1.05 -4.64
N LEU A 38 6.10 -0.97 -4.45
CA LEU A 38 5.40 0.31 -4.29
C LEU A 38 5.86 1.09 -3.06
N LEU A 39 6.03 0.42 -1.91
CA LEU A 39 6.52 1.08 -0.69
C LEU A 39 7.93 1.64 -0.91
N GLN A 40 8.81 0.90 -1.59
CA GLN A 40 10.15 1.38 -1.90
C GLN A 40 10.15 2.59 -2.84
N ASP A 41 9.33 2.55 -3.90
CA ASP A 41 9.22 3.71 -4.81
C ASP A 41 8.60 4.92 -4.10
N PHE A 42 7.59 4.70 -3.26
CA PHE A 42 7.00 5.72 -2.40
C PHE A 42 8.03 6.35 -1.45
N ALA A 43 8.86 5.52 -0.79
CA ALA A 43 9.93 6.00 0.07
C ALA A 43 10.94 6.85 -0.69
N ASN A 44 11.35 6.41 -1.88
CA ASN A 44 12.27 7.15 -2.74
C ASN A 44 11.66 8.48 -3.22
N HIS A 45 10.41 8.46 -3.68
CA HIS A 45 9.71 9.62 -4.21
C HIS A 45 9.58 10.75 -3.18
N PHE A 46 9.32 10.39 -1.92
CA PHE A 46 9.13 11.35 -0.83
C PHE A 46 10.35 11.52 0.08
N GLU A 47 11.50 10.92 -0.27
CA GLU A 47 12.73 10.95 0.53
C GLU A 47 12.50 10.49 1.98
N ILE A 48 11.70 9.43 2.16
CA ILE A 48 11.40 8.80 3.45
C ILE A 48 12.62 7.99 3.91
N GLY A 49 12.92 8.05 5.20
CA GLY A 49 14.09 7.39 5.79
C GLY A 49 14.38 7.92 7.19
N ALA A 50 15.62 7.81 7.66
CA ALA A 50 15.99 8.18 9.03
C ALA A 50 15.65 9.62 9.46
N LYS A 51 15.49 10.55 8.50
CA LYS A 51 15.16 11.96 8.77
C LYS A 51 13.69 12.32 8.52
N LYS A 52 12.92 11.40 7.94
CA LYS A 52 11.52 11.62 7.58
C LYS A 52 10.78 10.30 7.73
N LEU A 53 9.93 10.23 8.75
CA LEU A 53 9.15 9.04 9.06
C LEU A 53 7.73 9.19 8.54
N VAL A 54 7.14 8.09 8.12
CA VAL A 54 5.73 8.00 7.70
C VAL A 54 5.07 6.84 8.44
N ILE A 55 3.97 7.14 9.11
CA ILE A 55 3.06 6.12 9.64
C ILE A 55 2.03 5.85 8.55
N LEU A 56 2.07 4.65 7.98
CA LEU A 56 1.09 4.22 6.99
C LEU A 56 -0.03 3.47 7.72
N VAL A 57 -1.24 4.02 7.68
CA VAL A 57 -2.43 3.37 8.25
C VAL A 57 -3.07 2.46 7.20
N LEU A 58 -3.31 1.20 7.53
CA LEU A 58 -3.85 0.22 6.58
C LEU A 58 -4.67 -0.88 7.25
N TYR A 59 -5.59 -1.47 6.48
CA TYR A 59 -6.33 -2.66 6.90
C TYR A 59 -5.42 -3.90 6.96
N ARG A 60 -5.83 -4.96 7.66
CA ARG A 60 -5.06 -6.21 7.83
C ARG A 60 -5.25 -7.20 6.67
N ALA A 61 -5.06 -6.74 5.43
CA ALA A 61 -5.08 -7.63 4.28
C ALA A 61 -3.87 -8.57 4.29
N ARG A 62 -4.01 -9.80 3.79
CA ARG A 62 -2.96 -10.84 3.85
C ARG A 62 -1.63 -10.41 3.23
N TRP A 63 -1.66 -9.52 2.25
CA TRP A 63 -0.47 -9.00 1.58
C TRP A 63 0.20 -7.84 2.33
N HIS A 64 -0.49 -7.23 3.31
CA HIS A 64 0.06 -6.25 4.25
C HIS A 64 0.71 -6.89 5.48
N THR A 65 0.36 -8.14 5.82
CA THR A 65 0.84 -8.84 7.02
C THR A 65 1.68 -10.06 6.68
N SER A 66 2.20 -10.14 5.46
CA SER A 66 3.02 -11.26 5.00
C SER A 66 4.44 -11.15 5.57
N ASP A 67 5.01 -12.26 6.03
CA ASP A 67 6.43 -12.33 6.48
C ASP A 67 7.43 -12.04 5.35
N ARG A 68 6.96 -12.01 4.09
CA ARG A 68 7.76 -11.64 2.91
C ARG A 68 7.59 -10.18 2.51
N LEU A 69 6.87 -9.39 3.30
CA LEU A 69 6.70 -7.97 3.03
C LEU A 69 7.96 -7.23 3.46
N GLU A 70 8.64 -6.65 2.48
CA GLU A 70 9.73 -5.71 2.72
C GLU A 70 9.13 -4.30 2.87
N VAL A 71 9.48 -3.63 3.97
CA VAL A 71 9.08 -2.26 4.31
C VAL A 71 10.35 -1.41 4.40
N PRO A 72 10.46 -0.32 3.62
CA PRO A 72 11.62 0.56 3.68
C PRO A 72 11.79 1.24 5.03
N ASP A 73 13.04 1.58 5.38
CA ASP A 73 13.34 2.37 6.57
C ASP A 73 12.54 3.67 6.60
N GLY A 74 12.02 4.01 7.77
CA GLY A 74 11.22 5.20 7.98
C GLY A 74 9.74 5.06 7.62
N ILE A 75 9.29 3.90 7.14
CA ILE A 75 7.86 3.58 7.03
C ILE A 75 7.47 2.61 8.14
N ASP A 76 6.55 3.03 9.00
CA ASP A 76 5.91 2.18 9.99
C ASP A 76 4.49 1.83 9.55
N LEU A 77 4.18 0.53 9.47
CA LEU A 77 2.84 0.05 9.16
C LEU A 77 1.97 0.01 10.42
N PHE A 78 0.89 0.78 10.44
CA PHE A 78 -0.08 0.84 11.53
C PHE A 78 -1.39 0.12 11.12
N PRO A 79 -1.61 -1.13 11.58
CA PRO A 79 -2.76 -1.91 11.17
C PRO A 79 -4.03 -1.50 11.93
N LEU A 80 -5.07 -1.13 11.20
CA LEU A 80 -6.40 -0.83 11.74
C LEU A 80 -7.02 -2.04 12.46
N PRO A 81 -7.99 -1.80 13.38
CA PRO A 81 -8.82 -2.86 13.93
C PRO A 81 -9.52 -3.66 12.81
N PRO A 82 -9.68 -4.99 12.98
CA PRO A 82 -10.44 -5.80 12.02
C PRO A 82 -11.87 -5.27 11.86
N TYR A 83 -12.33 -5.24 10.61
CA TYR A 83 -13.69 -4.88 10.20
C TYR A 83 -14.13 -3.44 10.52
N SER A 84 -13.18 -2.52 10.63
CA SER A 84 -13.45 -1.07 10.79
C SER A 84 -13.01 -0.26 9.56
N PRO A 85 -13.71 -0.38 8.41
CA PRO A 85 -13.39 0.39 7.22
C PRO A 85 -13.61 1.91 7.36
N GLU A 86 -14.33 2.34 8.39
CA GLU A 86 -14.64 3.74 8.69
C GLU A 86 -13.57 4.47 9.52
N LEU A 87 -12.57 3.74 10.03
CA LEU A 87 -11.45 4.25 10.83
C LEU A 87 -10.20 4.41 9.97
#